data_AF-A0A9D6TLH0-F1
#
_entry.id   AF-A0A9D6TLH0-F1
#
_cell.length_a   1.000
_cell.length_b   1.000
_cell.length_c   1.000
_cell.angle_alpha   90.00
_cell.angle_beta   90.00
_cell.angle_gamma   90.00
#
_symmetry.space_group_name_H-M   'P 1'
#
loop_
_entity.id
_entity.type
_entity.pdbx_description
1 polymer ?
#
loop_
_entity_poly.entity_id
_entity_poly.type
_entity_poly.pdbx_seq_one_letter_code
_entity_poly.pdbx_strand_id
1 'polypeptide(L)' 'MILTLDAKRRLTLPASLAPTRPGDHFKAEFDPAEDTLVFRRVAAKGDWLEVLKACPVDLDDLPARSRELSKRR' A
#
# COMPACT_ATOMS: atom_id res chain seq x y z
N MET A 1 11.08 12.56 21.42
CA MET A 1 10.49 13.64 20.60
C MET A 1 8.99 13.46 20.60
N ILE A 2 8.22 14.49 20.90
CA ILE A 2 6.75 14.44 20.97
C ILE A 2 6.20 14.90 19.62
N LEU A 3 5.27 14.13 19.07
CA LEU A 3 4.58 14.44 17.83
C LEU A 3 3.14 14.81 18.13
N THR A 4 2.65 15.87 17.50
CA THR A 4 1.26 16.31 17.65
C THR A 4 0.48 15.91 16.42
N LEU A 5 -0.71 15.36 16.63
CA LEU A 5 -1.65 15.07 15.55
C LEU A 5 -2.18 16.39 14.98
N ASP A 6 -2.19 16.55 13.66
CA ASP A 6 -2.85 17.71 13.07
C ASP A 6 -4.38 17.56 13.09
N ALA A 7 -5.10 18.63 12.77
CA ALA A 7 -6.57 18.64 12.72
C ALA A 7 -7.17 17.66 11.69
N LYS A 8 -6.38 17.21 10.72
CA LYS A 8 -6.74 16.24 9.68
C LYS A 8 -6.26 14.83 10.02
N ARG A 9 -5.81 14.60 11.26
CA ARG A 9 -5.26 13.33 11.77
C ARG A 9 -3.99 12.85 11.05
N ARG A 10 -3.17 13.77 10.57
CA ARG A 10 -1.88 13.47 9.94
C ARG A 10 -0.78 13.56 10.99
N LEU A 11 0.16 12.61 10.94
CA LEU A 11 1.38 12.61 11.73
C LEU A 11 2.54 13.06 10.86
N THR A 12 3.22 14.12 11.28
CA THR A 12 4.43 14.60 10.59
C THR A 12 5.64 14.00 11.27
N LEU A 13 6.36 13.13 10.56
CA LEU A 13 7.58 12.48 11.04
C LEU A 13 8.79 13.26 10.53
N PRO A 14 9.79 13.57 11.38
CA PRO A 14 11.03 14.14 10.89
C PRO A 14 11.81 13.13 10.06
N ALA A 15 12.53 13.63 9.06
CA ALA A 15 13.35 12.81 8.17
C ALA A 15 14.46 12.03 8.90
N SER A 16 14.90 12.50 10.07
CA SER A 16 15.91 11.83 10.89
C SER A 16 15.40 10.57 11.58
N LEU A 17 14.08 10.42 11.77
CA LEU A 17 13.50 9.28 12.47
C LEU A 17 13.34 8.08 11.53
N ALA A 18 12.93 8.33 10.29
CA ALA A 18 12.82 7.32 9.26
C ALA A 18 13.09 7.94 7.88
N PRO A 19 13.99 7.36 7.06
CA PRO A 19 14.22 7.85 5.71
C PRO A 19 13.03 7.51 4.82
N THR A 20 12.13 8.47 4.59
CA THR A 20 10.94 8.33 3.74
C THR A 20 11.07 9.16 2.47
N ARG A 21 10.39 8.71 1.41
CA ARG A 21 10.26 9.43 0.14
C ARG A 21 8.78 9.66 -0.16
N PRO A 22 8.43 10.74 -0.89
CA PRO A 22 7.09 10.89 -1.42
C PRO A 22 6.70 9.64 -2.23
N GLY A 23 5.54 9.06 -1.93
CA GLY A 23 5.06 7.82 -2.56
C GLY A 23 5.34 6.53 -1.78
N ASP A 24 6.09 6.58 -0.66
CA ASP A 24 6.18 5.42 0.24
C ASP A 24 4.82 5.14 0.90
N HIS A 25 4.41 3.88 0.88
CA HIS A 25 3.20 3.42 1.54
C HIS A 25 3.52 2.67 2.84
N PHE A 26 2.68 2.84 3.85
CA PHE A 26 2.82 2.18 5.14
C PHE A 26 1.50 1.53 5.54
N LYS A 27 1.59 0.31 6.05
CA LYS A 27 0.51 -0.34 6.79
C LYS A 27 0.56 0.17 8.21
N ALA A 28 -0.53 0.79 8.67
CA ALA A 28 -0.68 1.22 10.05
C ALA A 28 -1.49 0.16 10.81
N GLU A 29 -0.94 -0.30 11.94
CA GLU A 29 -1.63 -1.19 12.86
C GLU A 29 -1.61 -0.55 14.25
N PHE A 30 -2.71 -0.70 14.99
CA PHE A 30 -2.82 -0.27 16.37
C PHE A 30 -2.69 -1.48 17.27
N ASP A 31 -1.73 -1.44 18.19
CA ASP A 31 -1.57 -2.42 19.26
C ASP A 31 -2.23 -1.89 20.53
N PRO A 32 -3.38 -2.45 20.95
CA PRO A 32 -4.11 -1.98 22.13
C PRO A 32 -3.43 -2.34 23.45
N ALA A 33 -2.51 -3.31 23.48
CA ALA A 33 -1.85 -3.72 24.72
C ALA A 33 -0.80 -2.67 25.14
N GLU A 34 -0.07 -2.14 24.16
CA GLU A 34 1.00 -1.16 24.37
C GLU A 34 0.55 0.29 24.08
N ASP A 35 -0.69 0.48 23.63
CA ASP A 35 -1.22 1.76 23.12
C ASP A 35 -0.30 2.39 22.05
N THR A 36 0.19 1.54 21.12
CA THR A 36 1.14 1.95 20.09
C THR A 36 0.57 1.88 18.68
N LEU A 37 1.00 2.83 17.85
CA LEU A 37 0.78 2.79 16.40
C LEU A 37 2.05 2.30 15.71
N VAL A 38 1.96 1.15 15.06
CA VAL A 38 3.06 0.54 14.32
C VAL A 38 2.88 0.82 12.83
N PHE A 39 3.84 1.53 12.24
CA PHE A 39 3.86 1.80 10.80
C PHE A 39 4.89 0.90 10.12
N ARG A 40 4.41 -0.12 9.40
CA ARG A 40 5.26 -1.00 8.59
C ARG A 40 5.28 -0.51 7.15
N ARG A 41 6.48 -0.27 6.59
CA ARG A 41 6.59 0.10 5.17
C ARG A 41 6.08 -1.05 4.30
N VAL A 42 5.12 -0.77 3.45
CA VAL A 42 4.69 -1.67 2.38
C VAL A 42 5.68 -1.40 1.25
N ALA A 43 6.52 -2.39 0.95
CA ALA A 43 7.70 -2.30 0.10
C ALA A 43 7.61 -1.20 -0.99
N ALA A 44 8.54 -0.24 -0.97
CA ALA A 44 8.72 0.77 -2.03
C ALA A 44 9.03 0.14 -3.40
N LYS A 45 9.31 -1.16 -3.43
CA LYS A 45 9.59 -2.01 -4.57
C LYS A 45 8.84 -3.34 -4.44
N GLY A 46 7.52 -3.31 -4.26
CA GLY A 46 6.75 -4.47 -4.66
C GLY A 46 6.99 -4.63 -6.15
N ASP A 47 7.78 -5.62 -6.57
CA ASP A 47 7.85 -5.98 -7.97
C ASP A 47 6.46 -6.52 -8.31
N TRP A 48 5.63 -5.67 -8.91
CA TRP A 48 4.30 -6.06 -9.35
C TRP A 48 4.38 -7.29 -10.26
N LEU A 49 5.52 -7.52 -10.91
CA LEU A 49 5.81 -8.75 -11.64
C LEU A 49 5.93 -9.97 -10.73
N GLU A 50 6.55 -9.88 -9.55
CA GLU A 50 6.55 -10.99 -8.59
C GLU A 50 5.16 -11.28 -8.04
N VAL A 51 4.36 -10.24 -7.78
CA VAL A 51 2.94 -10.41 -7.38
C VAL A 51 2.15 -11.10 -8.49
N LEU A 52 2.36 -10.71 -9.76
CA LEU A 52 1.76 -11.36 -10.92
C LEU A 52 2.24 -12.82 -11.09
N LYS A 53 3.52 -13.10 -10.87
CA LYS A 53 4.09 -14.46 -10.91
C LYS A 53 3.58 -15.35 -9.79
N ALA A 54 3.24 -14.78 -8.63
CA ALA A 54 2.64 -15.49 -7.52
C ALA A 54 1.13 -15.75 -7.71
N CYS A 55 0.53 -15.30 -8.82
CA CYS A 55 -0.86 -15.59 -9.13
C CYS A 55 -1.02 -17.11 -9.33
N PRO A 56 -1.87 -17.79 -8.55
CA PRO A 56 -2.08 -19.24 -8.66
C PRO A 56 -2.96 -19.64 -9.86
N VAL A 57 -3.49 -18.65 -10.59
CA VAL A 57 -4.36 -18.85 -11.73
C VAL A 57 -3.52 -18.92 -12.99
N ASP A 58 -3.70 -20.00 -13.76
CA ASP A 58 -3.03 -20.16 -15.04
C ASP A 58 -3.48 -19.07 -16.01
N LEU A 59 -2.57 -18.56 -16.84
CA LEU A 59 -2.87 -17.51 -17.81
C LEU A 59 -3.88 -18.00 -18.86
N ASP A 60 -3.92 -19.31 -19.09
CA ASP A 60 -4.85 -19.98 -20.01
C ASP A 60 -6.27 -20.12 -19.42
N ASP A 61 -6.45 -19.93 -18.11
CA ASP A 61 -7.76 -19.93 -17.44
C ASP A 61 -8.43 -18.54 -17.45
N LEU A 62 -7.76 -17.54 -18.06
CA LEU A 62 -8.34 -16.21 -18.23
C LEU A 62 -9.41 -16.23 -19.33
N PRO A 63 -10.60 -15.66 -19.09
CA PRO A 63 -11.64 -15.59 -20.10
C PRO A 63 -11.14 -14.78 -21.30
N ALA A 64 -11.46 -15.25 -22.51
CA ALA A 64 -11.07 -14.56 -23.73
C ALA A 64 -11.55 -13.10 -23.68
N ARG A 65 -10.65 -12.18 -24.02
CA ARG A 65 -10.99 -10.75 -24.10
C ARG A 65 -12.22 -10.58 -25.00
N SER A 66 -13.28 -10.01 -24.44
CA SER A 66 -14.47 -9.68 -25.24
C SER A 66 -14.06 -8.79 -26.41
N ARG A 67 -14.41 -9.24 -27.61
CA ARG A 67 -14.27 -8.45 -28.85
C ARG A 67 -15.43 -7.50 -29.06
N GLU A 68 -16.41 -7.48 -28.14
CA GLU A 68 -17.53 -6.55 -28.23
C GLU A 68 -17.03 -5.11 -28.02
N LEU A 69 -17.37 -4.25 -28.98
CA LEU A 69 -17.14 -2.82 -28.85
C LEU A 69 -18.04 -2.26 -27.75
N SER A 70 -17.55 -1.27 -27.01
CA SER A 70 -18.32 -0.60 -25.97
C SER A 70 -19.63 -0.06 -26.56
N LYS A 71 -20.77 -0.57 -26.10
CA LYS A 71 -22.08 -0.04 -26.49
C LYS A 71 -22.21 1.36 -25.89
N ARG A 72 -22.42 2.37 -26.74
CA ARG A 72 -22.73 3.73 -26.27
C ARG A 72 -24.07 3.68 -25.55
N ARG A 73 -24.10 4.17 -24.32
CA ARG A 73 -25.28 4.24 -23.46
C ARG A 73 -26.21 5.36 -23.92
#